data_AF-A0A141R9E5-F1
#
_entry.id   AF-A0A141R9E5-F1
#
_cell.length_a   1.000
_cell.length_b   1.000
_cell.length_c   1.000
_cell.angle_alpha   90.00
_cell.angle_beta   90.00
_cell.angle_gamma   90.00
#
_symmetry.space_group_name_H-M   'P 1'
#
loop_
_entity.id
_entity.type
_entity.pdbx_description
1 polymer ?
#
loop_
_entity_poly.entity_id
_entity_poly.type
_entity_poly.pdbx_seq_one_letter_code
_entity_poly.pdbx_strand_id
1 'polypeptide(L)' 'DWIDEHIDQPLNIDVVAKKSGYSKWYLQRMFRTVMNQTLGDYIRQRRLLLAAEALRTT' A
#
# COMPACT_ATOMS: atom_id res chain seq x y z
N ASP A 1 -2.81 2.65 10.52
CA ASP A 1 -2.43 2.85 9.10
C ASP A 1 -3.52 2.32 8.18
N TRP A 2 -4.28 3.17 7.50
CA TRP A 2 -5.44 2.72 6.69
C TRP A 2 -5.05 1.74 5.57
N ILE A 3 -3.86 1.93 4.98
CA ILE A 3 -3.32 1.03 3.95
C ILE A 3 -3.05 -0.36 4.52
N ASP A 4 -2.56 -0.45 5.75
CA ASP A 4 -2.24 -1.72 6.40
C ASP A 4 -3.50 -2.51 6.77
N GLU A 5 -4.55 -1.81 7.21
CA GLU A 5 -5.86 -2.41 7.52
C GLU A 5 -6.59 -2.95 6.28
N HIS A 6 -6.25 -2.46 5.09
CA HIS A 6 -6.93 -2.84 3.84
C HIS A 6 -6.05 -3.65 2.89
N ILE A 7 -4.80 -3.95 3.27
CA ILE A 7 -3.74 -4.56 2.45
C ILE A 7 -4.15 -5.90 1.82
N ASP A 8 -5.06 -6.61 2.47
CA ASP A 8 -5.60 -7.92 2.09
C ASP A 8 -6.60 -7.83 0.92
N GLN A 9 -7.21 -6.66 0.72
CA GLN A 9 -8.11 -6.39 -0.40
C GLN A 9 -7.29 -6.01 -1.64
N PRO A 10 -7.82 -6.14 -2.88
CA PRO A 10 -7.18 -5.62 -4.08
C PRO A 10 -7.05 -4.09 -3.99
N LEU A 11 -5.94 -3.64 -3.39
CA LEU A 11 -5.62 -2.24 -3.16
C LEU A 11 -5.21 -1.62 -4.48
N ASN A 12 -6.21 -1.13 -5.21
CA ASN A 12 -5.95 -0.28 -6.36
C ASN A 12 -5.64 1.13 -5.86
N ILE A 13 -4.59 1.72 -6.41
CA ILE A 13 -4.20 3.11 -6.16
C ILE A 13 -5.35 4.10 -6.42
N ASP A 14 -6.33 3.77 -7.25
CA ASP A 14 -7.56 4.55 -7.41
C ASP A 14 -8.35 4.69 -6.10
N VAL A 15 -8.41 3.62 -5.30
CA VAL A 15 -9.11 3.62 -4.00
C VAL A 15 -8.37 4.51 -3.02
N VAL A 16 -7.04 4.41 -2.97
CA VAL A 16 -6.19 5.22 -2.07
C VAL A 16 -6.27 6.69 -2.46
N ALA A 17 -6.22 7.00 -3.76
CA ALA A 17 -6.38 8.35 -4.30
C ALA A 17 -7.74 8.95 -3.92
N LYS A 18 -8.83 8.19 -4.14
CA LYS A 18 -10.19 8.62 -3.78
C LYS A 18 -10.36 8.82 -2.27
N LYS A 19 -9.77 7.95 -1.45
CA LYS A 19 -9.83 8.04 0.02
C LYS A 19 -9.06 9.24 0.56
N SER A 20 -7.90 9.53 -0.02
CA SER A 20 -7.04 10.65 0.40
C SER A 20 -7.46 12.00 -0.19
N GLY A 21 -8.34 12.01 -1.18
CA GLY A 21 -8.76 13.22 -1.90
C GLY A 21 -7.71 13.71 -2.91
N TYR A 22 -6.65 12.95 -3.14
CA TYR A 22 -5.60 13.28 -4.10
C TYR A 22 -5.85 12.65 -5.45
N SER A 23 -5.32 13.29 -6.50
CA SER A 23 -5.22 12.65 -7.81
C SER A 23 -4.23 11.49 -7.73
N LYS A 24 -4.45 10.47 -8.58
CA LYS A 24 -3.57 9.30 -8.71
C LYS A 24 -2.11 9.70 -8.92
N TRP A 25 -1.88 10.68 -9.79
CA TRP A 25 -0.55 11.21 -10.10
C TRP A 25 0.10 11.91 -8.90
N TYR A 26 -0.65 12.76 -8.20
CA TYR A 26 -0.13 13.47 -7.03
C TYR A 26 0.20 12.48 -5.90
N LEU A 27 -0.68 11.52 -5.66
CA LEU A 27 -0.46 10.48 -4.66
C LEU A 27 0.78 9.64 -4.98
N GLN A 28 0.97 9.20 -6.23
CA GLN A 28 2.17 8.46 -6.63
C GLN A 28 3.44 9.26 -6.38
N ARG A 29 3.43 10.54 -6.76
CA ARG A 29 4.58 11.42 -6.61
C ARG A 29 4.89 11.68 -5.13
N MET A 30 3.89 12.06 -4.35
CA MET A 30 4.02 12.27 -2.91
C MET A 30 4.50 11.02 -2.19
N PHE A 31 3.89 9.87 -2.47
CA PHE A 31 4.26 8.61 -1.83
C PHE A 31 5.72 8.25 -2.14
N ARG A 32 6.16 8.40 -3.40
CA ARG A 32 7.55 8.16 -3.78
C ARG A 32 8.51 9.14 -3.11
N THR A 33 8.13 10.41 -2.95
CA THR A 33 8.96 11.40 -2.27
C THR A 33 9.12 11.11 -0.77
N VAL A 34 8.06 10.64 -0.11
CA VAL A 34 8.07 10.39 1.34
C VAL A 34 8.68 9.02 1.67
N MET A 35 8.26 7.97 0.96
CA MET A 35 8.62 6.58 1.26
C MET A 35 9.83 6.08 0.46
N ASN A 36 10.33 6.89 -0.48
CA ASN A 36 11.41 6.55 -1.41
C ASN A 36 11.17 5.27 -2.23
N GLN A 37 9.91 4.87 -2.37
CA GLN A 37 9.48 3.67 -3.11
C GLN A 37 8.10 3.89 -3.74
N THR A 38 7.71 3.05 -4.69
CA THR A 38 6.36 3.16 -5.26
C THR A 38 5.33 2.57 -4.31
N LEU A 39 4.10 3.08 -4.37
CA LEU A 39 2.98 2.53 -3.59
C LEU A 39 2.75 1.03 -3.88
N GLY A 40 2.93 0.62 -5.15
CA GLY A 40 2.78 -0.78 -5.54
C GLY A 40 3.87 -1.69 -4.95
N ASP A 41 5.11 -1.22 -4.88
CA ASP A 41 6.21 -1.96 -4.24
C ASP A 41 5.95 -2.12 -2.74
N TYR A 42 5.55 -1.03 -2.08
CA TYR A 42 5.20 -1.04 -0.66
C TYR A 42 4.09 -2.07 -0.36
N ILE A 43 3.01 -2.07 -1.16
CA ILE A 43 1.90 -3.01 -0.98
C ILE A 43 2.38 -4.46 -1.15
N ARG A 44 3.18 -4.73 -2.18
CA ARG A 44 3.72 -6.08 -2.43
C ARG A 44 4.60 -6.56 -1.27
N GLN A 45 5.51 -5.71 -0.78
CA GLN A 45 6.37 -6.04 0.36
C GLN A 45 5.54 -6.32 1.62
N ARG A 46 4.53 -5.50 1.89
CA ARG A 46 3.70 -5.67 3.09
C ARG A 46 2.89 -6.97 3.05
N ARG A 47 2.34 -7.33 1.89
CA ARG A 47 1.66 -8.64 1.69
C ARG A 47 2.59 -9.81 1.90
N LEU A 48 3.83 -9.70 1.44
CA LEU A 48 4.84 -10.76 1.59
C LEU A 48 5.22 -10.94 3.06
N LEU A 49 5.37 -9.83 3.80
CA LEU A 49 5.59 -9.86 5.25
C LEU A 49 4.42 -10.52 6.00
N LEU A 50 3.17 -10.15 5.67
CA LEU A 50 1.99 -10.75 6.31
C LEU A 50 1.87 -12.24 6.01
N ALA A 51 2.15 -12.67 4.78
CA ALA A 51 2.20 -14.08 4.43
C ALA A 51 3.28 -14.84 5.22
N ALA A 52 4.46 -14.25 5.39
CA ALA A 52 5.53 -14.84 6.18
C ALA A 52 5.17 -14.94 7.68
N GLU A 53 4.51 -13.92 8.24
CA GLU A 53 4.01 -13.94 9.62
C GLU A 53 2.92 -14.98 9.82
N ALA A 54 1.99 -15.10 8.88
CA ALA A 54 0.95 -16.13 8.90
C ALA A 54 1.57 -17.53 8.92
N LEU A 55 2.56 -17.79 8.06
CA LEU A 55 3.29 -19.06 8.03
C LEU A 55 4.07 -19.34 9.32
N ARG A 56 4.65 -18.32 9.94
CA ARG A 56 5.41 -18.47 11.20
C ARG A 56 4.52 -18.78 12.40
N THR A 57 3.24 -18.41 12.34
CA THR A 57 2.29 -18.52 13.46
C THR A 57 1.46 -19.81 13.38
N THR A 58 1.53 -20.53 12.26
CA THR A 58 1.13 -21.95 12.12
C THR A 58 2.20 -22.90 12.63
#